data_AF-E9Q2C4-F1
#
_entry.id   AF-E9Q2C4-F1
#
_cell.length_a   1.000
_cell.length_b   1.000
_cell.length_c   1.000
_cell.angle_alpha   90.00
_cell.angle_beta   90.00
_cell.angle_gamma   90.00
#
_symmetry.space_group_name_H-M   'P 1'
#
loop_
_entity.id
_entity.type
_entity.pdbx_description
1 polymer ?
#
loop_
_entity_poly.entity_id
_entity_poly.type
_entity_poly.pdbx_seq_one_letter_code
_entity_poly.pdbx_strand_id
1 'polypeptide(L)'
;MGEIEDGDTDHITTDVQGQKCALMYESTAPESLSGKENLPFMNAVLRNPVCKLYRFPTSDNKWMRIREQMSESILSFHIPKELISLHIKEDLCRNQELKELGDLSPHWDNLRKNVLSHCDQMVTMYQDILTELSKETGSSFKSSSSKGEKTLEFVPVNLHLQRMQVHSPHLKDALYDVITVGAPAAHFQGFKNGGLRKLLHRFETERRNTGYQFIYYSPENTAKAKEVLSSINQLQPLIATHADLLLTSASQRSPDSLKSSLKLLSEKTELFVHAFKDQLVRSALLALYTARPGGILKKPPSPNVSTEEKSTQHDTPQLRRQDSIPHHSDYDEEEWDRVWANVGKSLNCIIAKVDKLIERDSHNEEGAGGSSSKDGEADHTLEDSITSHPREDWYEQLHPLILTLKECMGEVVNRAKQSLTFVLLQELAYSLPQCLMLTLRRDIVFSQALAGLVCGFIIKLHTSLHDPGFLQQLHTVGLIVQYEGLLSTYSDEIGMLEDMAVGISDLRKVAFKITEATSNDVLPVLTGRREHYVVEVKLPATVFESLPLQIKEGQLLHVYPVLFNVGINEQQTLAERFGDVSLQESINQENFELVQEYYSIFMEKMPPDYISHFQEQTDLKGLLDNLHQNIQA
;
A
#
# COMPACT_ATOMS: atom_id res chain seq x y z
N MET A 1 43.07 35.01 21.80
CA MET A 1 43.35 36.46 21.95
C MET A 1 42.43 37.19 21.00
N GLY A 2 41.62 38.11 21.51
CA GLY A 2 40.67 38.92 20.76
C GLY A 2 39.23 38.58 21.14
N GLU A 3 38.68 39.38 22.05
CA GLU A 3 37.37 39.26 22.71
C GLU A 3 36.21 39.66 21.78
N ILE A 4 35.02 39.17 22.13
CA ILE A 4 33.73 39.41 21.48
C ILE A 4 33.11 40.65 22.15
N GLU A 5 32.74 41.65 21.36
CA GLU A 5 31.78 42.69 21.76
C GLU A 5 30.48 42.51 20.98
N ASP A 6 29.38 42.46 21.74
CA ASP A 6 27.99 42.49 21.30
C ASP A 6 27.60 43.85 20.69
N GLY A 7 26.65 43.82 19.75
CA GLY A 7 25.76 44.95 19.44
C GLY A 7 25.86 45.48 18.01
N ASP A 8 24.88 45.14 17.16
CA ASP A 8 23.78 46.07 16.86
C ASP A 8 22.78 45.44 15.88
N THR A 9 21.51 45.45 16.30
CA THR A 9 20.33 45.11 15.51
C THR A 9 19.95 46.27 14.59
N ASP A 10 20.14 46.10 13.28
CA ASP A 10 19.68 47.08 12.29
C ASP A 10 18.15 47.07 12.17
N HIS A 11 17.53 48.06 12.81
CA HIS A 11 16.15 48.47 12.58
C HIS A 11 16.06 49.26 11.26
N ILE A 12 15.64 48.61 10.18
CA ILE A 12 15.22 49.31 8.96
C ILE A 12 13.85 49.94 9.22
N THR A 13 13.86 51.23 9.54
CA THR A 13 12.68 52.09 9.58
C THR A 13 12.42 52.61 8.15
N THR A 14 11.36 52.13 7.52
CA THR A 14 10.76 52.79 6.35
C THR A 14 9.47 53.46 6.80
N ASP A 15 9.58 54.75 7.09
CA ASP A 15 8.48 55.63 7.42
C ASP A 15 7.80 56.04 6.11
N VAL A 16 6.68 55.39 5.77
CA VAL A 16 5.76 55.83 4.71
C VAL A 16 4.46 56.24 5.38
N GLN A 17 4.25 57.55 5.50
CA GLN A 17 3.00 58.14 5.96
C GLN A 17 1.86 57.77 5.01
N GLY A 18 0.88 56.99 5.49
CA GLY A 18 -0.45 56.93 4.85
C GLY A 18 -1.23 55.61 4.79
N GLN A 19 -1.29 54.80 5.85
CA GLN A 19 -2.49 53.98 6.21
C GLN A 19 -2.17 53.16 7.48
N LYS A 20 -2.65 53.61 8.65
CA LYS A 20 -2.68 52.78 9.86
C LYS A 20 -3.76 51.71 9.68
N CYS A 21 -3.42 50.51 9.20
CA CYS A 21 -4.42 49.46 8.98
C CYS A 21 -3.93 48.05 9.32
N ALA A 22 -3.73 47.80 10.61
CA ALA A 22 -4.01 46.51 11.25
C ALA A 22 -3.91 46.70 12.78
N LEU A 23 -5.00 46.50 13.51
CA LEU A 23 -4.92 46.30 14.97
C LEU A 23 -4.74 44.81 15.19
N MET A 24 -3.57 44.40 15.67
CA MET A 24 -3.25 43.03 16.04
C MET A 24 -3.56 42.81 17.52
N TYR A 25 -4.30 41.76 17.84
CA TYR A 25 -4.51 41.29 19.21
C TYR A 25 -4.18 39.79 19.27
N GLU A 26 -3.33 39.40 20.23
CA GLU A 26 -3.03 38.00 20.52
C GLU A 26 -4.03 37.50 21.56
N SER A 27 -4.80 36.46 21.22
CA SER A 27 -5.70 35.78 22.14
C SER A 27 -5.36 34.30 22.17
N THR A 28 -5.10 33.79 23.37
CA THR A 28 -4.88 32.36 23.64
C THR A 28 -6.18 31.62 23.96
N ALA A 29 -7.33 32.31 23.98
CA ALA A 29 -8.62 31.73 24.32
C ALA A 29 -9.52 31.56 23.07
N PRO A 30 -10.25 30.43 22.94
CA PRO A 30 -11.20 30.24 21.86
C PRO A 30 -12.44 31.10 22.12
N GLU A 31 -12.47 32.34 21.62
CA GLU A 31 -13.72 33.11 21.58
C GLU A 31 -14.71 32.42 20.63
N SER A 32 -15.87 32.08 21.18
CA SER A 32 -16.91 31.29 20.53
C SER A 32 -17.71 32.13 19.53
N LEU A 33 -17.54 31.87 18.24
CA LEU A 33 -18.46 32.30 17.20
C LEU A 33 -18.85 31.07 16.35
N SER A 34 -20.11 30.66 16.53
CA SER A 34 -20.95 29.71 15.76
C SER A 34 -20.30 28.47 15.13
N GLY A 35 -20.49 27.31 15.77
CA GLY A 35 -20.26 26.00 15.16
C GLY A 35 -20.10 24.86 16.18
N LYS A 36 -21.00 24.76 17.18
CA LYS A 36 -20.82 23.88 18.36
C LYS A 36 -20.83 22.36 18.08
N GLU A 37 -21.11 21.90 16.86
CA GLU A 37 -21.31 20.47 16.60
C GLU A 37 -20.08 19.76 15.99
N ASN A 38 -19.10 20.50 15.46
CA ASN A 38 -18.00 19.92 14.65
C ASN A 38 -16.58 20.03 15.24
N LEU A 39 -16.40 20.63 16.42
CA LEU A 39 -15.09 20.76 17.10
C LEU A 39 -14.49 19.46 17.69
N PRO A 40 -15.26 18.47 18.19
CA PRO A 40 -14.67 17.34 18.92
C PRO A 40 -13.71 16.50 18.07
N PHE A 41 -14.04 16.29 16.80
CA PHE A 41 -13.24 15.51 15.86
C PHE A 41 -11.92 16.19 15.50
N MET A 42 -11.95 17.49 15.22
CA MET A 42 -10.75 18.28 14.92
C MET A 42 -9.81 18.39 16.11
N ASN A 43 -10.36 18.49 17.33
CA ASN A 43 -9.58 18.51 18.56
C ASN A 43 -8.91 17.16 18.87
N ALA A 44 -9.35 16.07 18.24
CA ALA A 44 -8.69 14.78 18.38
C ALA A 44 -7.36 14.74 17.63
N VAL A 45 -7.28 15.38 16.45
CA VAL A 45 -6.09 15.35 15.58
C VAL A 45 -5.20 16.59 15.68
N LEU A 46 -5.74 17.72 16.14
CA LEU A 46 -5.01 18.98 16.30
C LEU A 46 -4.88 19.40 17.77
N ARG A 47 -3.74 19.99 18.12
CA ARG A 47 -3.43 20.48 19.46
C ARG A 47 -2.75 21.85 19.42
N ASN A 48 -2.67 22.46 20.60
CA ASN A 48 -1.91 23.69 20.87
C ASN A 48 -2.19 24.81 19.85
N PRO A 49 -3.46 25.23 19.66
CA PRO A 49 -3.77 26.26 18.68
C PRO A 49 -3.20 27.62 19.11
N VAL A 50 -2.46 28.28 18.22
CA VAL A 50 -1.97 29.65 18.38
C VAL A 50 -2.74 30.54 17.42
N CYS A 51 -3.33 31.63 17.91
CA CYS A 51 -4.20 32.49 17.11
C CYS A 51 -3.71 33.94 17.07
N LYS A 52 -3.83 34.58 15.91
CA LYS A 52 -3.67 36.02 15.69
C LYS A 52 -4.92 36.58 15.01
N LEU A 53 -5.40 37.72 15.48
CA LEU A 53 -6.55 38.41 14.90
C LEU A 53 -6.12 39.73 14.29
N TYR A 54 -6.56 39.95 13.05
CA TYR A 54 -6.33 41.14 12.27
C TYR A 54 -7.66 41.79 11.87
N ARG A 55 -7.62 43.11 11.65
CA ARG A 55 -8.76 43.89 11.17
C ARG A 55 -8.32 44.83 10.07
N PHE A 56 -9.01 44.74 8.93
CA PHE A 56 -8.76 45.56 7.75
C PHE A 56 -10.01 46.36 7.42
N PRO A 57 -9.91 47.66 7.11
CA PRO A 57 -11.05 48.39 6.59
C PRO A 57 -11.36 47.94 5.17
N THR A 58 -12.65 47.82 4.88
CA THR A 58 -13.16 47.57 3.53
C THR A 58 -13.48 48.90 2.84
N SER A 59 -13.66 48.87 1.51
CA SER A 59 -13.93 50.07 0.69
C SER A 59 -15.21 50.82 1.06
N ASP A 60 -16.12 50.19 1.81
CA ASP A 60 -17.37 50.74 2.34
C ASP A 60 -17.24 51.23 3.81
N ASN A 61 -16.02 51.39 4.33
CA ASN A 61 -15.72 51.79 5.72
C ASN A 61 -16.23 50.81 6.79
N LYS A 62 -16.49 49.55 6.42
CA LYS A 62 -16.68 48.47 7.41
C LYS A 62 -15.36 47.79 7.74
N TRP A 63 -15.41 46.84 8.66
CA TRP A 63 -14.24 46.09 9.11
C TRP A 63 -14.36 44.63 8.70
N MET A 64 -13.41 44.17 7.89
CA MET A 64 -13.13 42.77 7.69
C MET A 64 -12.24 42.27 8.83
N ARG A 65 -12.53 41.08 9.36
CA ARG A 65 -11.75 40.44 10.41
C ARG A 65 -11.09 39.20 9.84
N ILE A 66 -9.80 39.06 10.07
CA ILE A 66 -9.04 37.87 9.67
C ILE A 66 -8.49 37.22 10.92
N ARG A 67 -8.82 35.95 11.14
CA ARG A 67 -8.22 35.13 12.20
C ARG A 67 -7.28 34.13 11.56
N GLU A 68 -6.00 34.23 11.89
CA GLU A 68 -5.01 33.22 11.56
C GLU A 68 -4.82 32.30 12.77
N GLN A 69 -4.86 31.00 12.54
CA GLN A 69 -4.66 29.99 13.55
C GLN A 69 -3.65 28.95 13.05
N MET A 70 -2.57 28.73 13.80
CA MET A 70 -1.70 27.59 13.62
C MET A 70 -2.05 26.51 14.63
N SER A 71 -2.00 25.23 14.27
CA SER A 71 -2.23 24.11 15.20
C SER A 71 -1.30 22.95 14.88
N GLU A 72 -0.75 22.33 15.92
CA GLU A 72 0.11 21.15 15.82
C GLU A 72 -0.74 19.91 15.51
N SER A 73 -0.23 18.99 14.70
CA SER A 73 -0.93 17.74 14.38
C SER A 73 -0.37 16.56 15.14
N ILE A 74 -1.18 15.88 15.95
CA ILE A 74 -0.74 14.67 16.66
C ILE A 74 -0.45 13.50 15.71
N LEU A 75 -0.90 13.61 14.45
CA LEU A 75 -0.61 12.66 13.38
C LEU A 75 0.89 12.60 13.08
N SER A 76 1.66 13.61 13.47
CA SER A 76 3.12 13.60 13.39
C SER A 76 3.72 12.36 14.06
N PHE A 77 3.18 11.91 15.18
CA PHE A 77 3.69 10.72 15.88
C PHE A 77 2.79 9.50 15.71
N HIS A 78 1.47 9.70 15.57
CA HIS A 78 0.53 8.60 15.42
C HIS A 78 0.77 7.79 14.15
N ILE A 79 0.89 8.47 12.99
CA ILE A 79 1.05 7.80 11.70
C ILE A 79 2.37 7.01 11.61
N PRO A 80 3.53 7.57 12.02
CA PRO A 80 4.76 6.78 12.11
C PRO A 80 4.66 5.52 12.96
N LYS A 81 4.01 5.60 14.14
CA LYS A 81 3.88 4.44 15.04
C LYS A 81 3.07 3.31 14.42
N GLU A 82 1.93 3.65 13.81
CA GLU A 82 1.09 2.69 13.09
C GLU A 82 1.84 2.06 11.91
N LEU A 83 2.52 2.89 11.11
CA LEU A 83 3.26 2.45 9.93
C LEU A 83 4.43 1.52 10.29
N ILE A 84 5.27 1.90 11.27
CA ILE A 84 6.38 1.06 11.74
C ILE A 84 5.85 -0.27 12.28
N SER A 85 4.71 -0.26 12.98
CA SER A 85 4.08 -1.49 13.47
C SER A 85 3.66 -2.42 12.33
N LEU A 86 3.17 -1.89 11.21
CA LEU A 86 2.87 -2.68 10.01
C LEU A 86 4.15 -3.21 9.35
N HIS A 87 5.19 -2.39 9.24
CA HIS A 87 6.50 -2.81 8.70
C HIS A 87 7.10 -3.97 9.49
N ILE A 88 7.09 -3.89 10.82
CA ILE A 88 7.55 -4.98 11.70
C ILE A 88 6.76 -6.26 11.44
N LYS A 89 5.41 -6.18 11.37
CA LYS A 89 4.56 -7.34 11.12
C LYS A 89 4.84 -7.97 9.76
N GLU A 90 4.98 -7.14 8.71
CA GLU A 90 5.30 -7.58 7.36
C GLU A 90 6.67 -8.26 7.30
N ASP A 91 7.70 -7.65 7.89
CA ASP A 91 9.07 -8.16 7.87
C ASP A 91 9.20 -9.45 8.71
N LEU A 92 8.51 -9.55 9.86
CA LEU A 92 8.45 -10.80 10.64
C LEU A 92 7.77 -11.93 9.87
N CYS A 93 6.67 -11.64 9.15
CA CYS A 93 5.99 -12.62 8.31
C CYS A 93 6.93 -13.13 7.20
N ARG A 94 7.61 -12.23 6.49
CA ARG A 94 8.60 -12.59 5.47
C ARG A 94 9.74 -13.42 6.05
N ASN A 95 10.28 -13.05 7.22
CA ASN A 95 11.36 -13.80 7.85
C ASN A 95 10.90 -15.20 8.26
N GLN A 96 9.64 -15.36 8.69
CA GLN A 96 9.06 -16.66 8.98
C GLN A 96 8.91 -17.52 7.71
N GLU A 97 8.42 -16.96 6.61
CA GLU A 97 8.34 -17.65 5.32
C GLU A 97 9.72 -18.13 4.84
N LEU A 98 10.77 -17.32 5.02
CA LEU A 98 12.15 -17.70 4.69
C LEU A 98 12.63 -18.88 5.57
N LYS A 99 12.28 -18.90 6.86
CA LYS A 99 12.60 -20.01 7.78
C LYS A 99 11.89 -21.30 7.38
N GLU A 100 10.68 -21.19 6.84
CA GLU A 100 9.81 -22.31 6.42
C GLU A 100 10.10 -22.86 5.00
N LEU A 101 11.17 -22.41 4.34
CA LEU A 101 11.63 -22.94 3.04
C LEU A 101 11.99 -24.43 3.04
N GLY A 102 12.10 -25.05 4.23
CA GLY A 102 12.49 -26.45 4.40
C GLY A 102 14.00 -26.65 4.28
N ASP A 103 14.39 -27.89 3.95
CA ASP A 103 15.79 -28.30 3.85
C ASP A 103 16.42 -27.79 2.56
N LEU A 104 17.54 -27.07 2.70
CA LEU A 104 18.36 -26.55 1.62
C LEU A 104 19.77 -27.14 1.71
N SER A 105 20.48 -27.18 0.59
CA SER A 105 21.90 -27.58 0.59
C SER A 105 22.73 -26.62 1.47
N PRO A 106 23.91 -27.05 1.98
CA PRO A 106 24.69 -26.21 2.91
C PRO A 106 25.00 -24.81 2.39
N HIS A 107 25.21 -24.66 1.07
CA HIS A 107 25.44 -23.35 0.45
C HIS A 107 24.22 -22.43 0.57
N TRP A 108 23.04 -22.91 0.17
CA TRP A 108 21.78 -22.16 0.20
C TRP A 108 21.28 -21.92 1.62
N ASP A 109 21.51 -22.85 2.54
CA ASP A 109 21.15 -22.68 3.94
C ASP A 109 22.02 -21.61 4.63
N ASN A 110 23.33 -21.58 4.35
CA ASN A 110 24.21 -20.50 4.83
C ASN A 110 23.79 -19.14 4.27
N LEU A 111 23.38 -19.09 3.00
CA LEU A 111 22.84 -17.87 2.40
C LEU A 111 21.56 -17.41 3.10
N ARG A 112 20.61 -18.33 3.30
CA ARG A 112 19.37 -18.08 4.05
C ARG A 112 19.66 -17.52 5.43
N LYS A 113 20.59 -18.11 6.19
CA LYS A 113 21.00 -17.64 7.51
C LYS A 113 21.58 -16.22 7.47
N ASN A 114 22.40 -15.91 6.46
CA ASN A 114 22.95 -14.57 6.27
C ASN A 114 21.86 -13.53 5.97
N VAL A 115 20.94 -13.84 5.06
CA VAL A 115 19.78 -12.99 4.75
C VAL A 115 18.94 -12.75 6.01
N LEU A 116 18.57 -13.83 6.72
CA LEU A 116 17.77 -13.74 7.94
C LEU A 116 18.43 -12.89 9.01
N SER A 117 19.75 -13.00 9.20
CA SER A 117 20.49 -12.16 10.16
C SER A 117 20.32 -10.66 9.87
N HIS A 118 20.44 -10.25 8.61
CA HIS A 118 20.26 -8.86 8.21
C HIS A 118 18.80 -8.40 8.31
N CYS A 119 17.85 -9.26 7.93
CA CYS A 119 16.42 -8.95 8.06
C CYS A 119 15.99 -8.83 9.53
N ASP A 120 16.49 -9.70 10.41
CA ASP A 120 16.21 -9.67 11.85
C ASP A 120 16.83 -8.40 12.50
N GLN A 121 18.01 -7.97 12.05
CA GLN A 121 18.60 -6.67 12.44
C GLN A 121 17.72 -5.49 12.03
N MET A 122 17.17 -5.51 10.82
CA MET A 122 16.26 -4.46 10.35
C MET A 122 14.96 -4.43 11.18
N VAL A 123 14.37 -5.58 11.48
CA VAL A 123 13.20 -5.68 12.38
C VAL A 123 13.52 -5.11 13.76
N THR A 124 14.68 -5.45 14.31
CA THR A 124 15.14 -4.93 15.61
C THR A 124 15.25 -3.40 15.56
N MET A 125 15.80 -2.84 14.48
CA MET A 125 15.90 -1.39 14.30
C MET A 125 14.52 -0.71 14.31
N TYR A 126 13.54 -1.26 13.60
CA TYR A 126 12.16 -0.75 13.64
C TYR A 126 11.54 -0.84 15.03
N GLN A 127 11.75 -1.95 15.75
CA GLN A 127 11.26 -2.14 17.12
C GLN A 127 11.87 -1.13 18.09
N ASP A 128 13.18 -0.87 17.98
CA ASP A 128 13.89 0.12 18.80
C ASP A 128 13.32 1.52 18.55
N ILE A 129 13.17 1.92 17.27
CA ILE A 129 12.59 3.22 16.90
C ILE A 129 11.15 3.35 17.43
N LEU A 130 10.31 2.32 17.26
CA LEU A 130 8.93 2.33 17.76
C LEU A 130 8.88 2.46 19.30
N THR A 131 9.81 1.80 19.99
CA THR A 131 9.92 1.85 21.45
C THR A 131 10.30 3.25 21.91
N GLU A 132 11.28 3.89 21.26
CA GLU A 132 11.65 5.27 21.58
C GLU A 132 10.52 6.26 21.26
N LEU A 133 9.89 6.16 20.09
CA LEU A 133 8.74 7.00 19.73
C LEU A 133 7.58 6.84 20.71
N SER A 134 7.40 5.66 21.31
CA SER A 134 6.34 5.41 22.29
C SER A 134 6.60 6.09 23.64
N LYS A 135 7.85 6.46 23.95
CA LYS A 135 8.21 7.24 25.15
C LYS A 135 7.96 8.73 24.99
N GLU A 136 7.85 9.21 23.74
CA GLU A 136 7.55 10.61 23.45
C GLU A 136 6.15 11.00 23.95
N THR A 137 6.13 11.85 24.97
CA THR A 137 4.92 12.37 25.64
C THR A 137 4.84 13.90 25.60
N GLY A 138 5.85 14.55 25.00
CA GLY A 138 6.02 16.00 24.95
C GLY A 138 5.29 16.67 23.77
N SER A 139 6.06 17.30 22.88
CA SER A 139 5.55 18.03 21.71
C SER A 139 4.69 17.16 20.80
N SER A 140 3.66 17.74 20.16
CA SER A 140 2.85 17.01 19.17
C SER A 140 3.49 17.00 17.78
N PHE A 141 4.67 17.62 17.60
CA PHE A 141 5.42 17.65 16.34
C PHE A 141 6.94 17.56 16.57
N LYS A 142 7.70 17.19 15.53
CA LYS A 142 9.18 17.25 15.50
C LYS A 142 9.64 18.61 15.00
N SER A 143 10.40 19.35 15.80
CA SER A 143 10.94 20.65 15.40
C SER A 143 12.06 20.50 14.35
N SER A 144 12.32 21.57 13.60
CA SER A 144 13.44 21.60 12.64
C SER A 144 14.81 21.48 13.28
N SER A 145 14.98 21.90 14.54
CA SER A 145 16.23 21.73 15.30
C SER A 145 16.55 20.26 15.57
N SER A 146 15.52 19.43 15.69
CA SER A 146 15.61 17.98 15.93
C SER A 146 15.60 17.15 14.64
N LYS A 147 15.73 17.77 13.46
CA LYS A 147 15.68 17.07 12.16
C LYS A 147 16.73 15.96 12.05
N GLY A 148 17.90 16.15 12.66
CA GLY A 148 19.00 15.18 12.68
C GLY A 148 18.93 14.13 13.79
N GLU A 149 17.84 14.00 14.54
CA GLU A 149 17.71 12.98 15.58
C GLU A 149 17.29 11.63 14.99
N LYS A 150 18.08 10.58 15.25
CA LYS A 150 17.86 9.23 14.71
C LYS A 150 16.52 8.64 15.11
N THR A 151 16.15 8.76 16.39
CA THR A 151 14.91 8.19 16.94
C THR A 151 13.65 8.82 16.36
N LEU A 152 13.77 10.05 15.83
CA LEU A 152 12.67 10.81 15.23
C LEU A 152 12.71 10.79 13.69
N GLU A 153 13.52 9.94 13.05
CA GLU A 153 13.64 9.93 11.57
C GLU A 153 12.29 9.75 10.87
N PHE A 154 11.39 8.91 11.39
CA PHE A 154 10.08 8.66 10.78
C PHE A 154 9.07 9.79 10.96
N VAL A 155 9.32 10.71 11.90
CA VAL A 155 8.39 11.78 12.27
C VAL A 155 8.59 12.98 11.33
N PRO A 156 7.52 13.52 10.71
CA PRO A 156 7.62 14.68 9.84
C PRO A 156 8.06 15.90 10.63
N VAL A 157 8.95 16.69 10.03
CA VAL A 157 9.40 17.95 10.62
C VAL A 157 8.30 19.00 10.47
N ASN A 158 7.98 19.73 11.54
CA ASN A 158 7.08 20.89 11.55
C ASN A 158 5.70 20.68 10.88
N LEU A 159 5.05 19.53 11.08
CA LEU A 159 3.70 19.29 10.57
C LEU A 159 2.63 20.10 11.34
N HIS A 160 2.03 21.08 10.68
CA HIS A 160 1.02 21.98 11.25
C HIS A 160 -0.13 22.25 10.28
N LEU A 161 -1.31 22.53 10.82
CA LEU A 161 -2.38 23.23 10.12
C LEU A 161 -2.18 24.74 10.31
N GLN A 162 -2.23 25.51 9.22
CA GLN A 162 -2.39 26.96 9.22
C GLN A 162 -3.75 27.29 8.61
N ARG A 163 -4.62 27.93 9.40
CA ARG A 163 -6.00 28.23 9.06
C ARG A 163 -6.24 29.73 9.10
N MET A 164 -6.68 30.29 8.00
CA MET A 164 -7.12 31.68 7.90
C MET A 164 -8.64 31.74 7.73
N GLN A 165 -9.31 32.38 8.69
CA GLN A 165 -10.75 32.64 8.68
C GLN A 165 -10.99 34.10 8.38
N VAL A 166 -11.69 34.39 7.29
CA VAL A 166 -12.03 35.75 6.87
C VAL A 166 -13.53 35.96 7.11
N HIS A 167 -13.85 36.89 8.00
CA HIS A 167 -15.22 37.31 8.29
C HIS A 167 -15.46 38.73 7.78
N SER A 168 -16.47 38.88 6.93
CA SER A 168 -16.83 40.16 6.32
C SER A 168 -18.34 40.40 6.44
N PRO A 169 -18.80 41.62 6.76
CA PRO A 169 -20.24 41.91 6.85
C PRO A 169 -21.03 41.71 5.54
N HIS A 170 -20.35 41.66 4.39
CA HIS A 170 -20.96 41.64 3.06
C HIS A 170 -20.57 40.47 2.19
N LEU A 171 -19.49 39.77 2.53
CA LEU A 171 -19.04 38.58 1.81
C LEU A 171 -19.36 37.37 2.66
N LYS A 172 -19.57 36.23 1.99
CA LYS A 172 -19.64 34.95 2.68
C LYS A 172 -18.32 34.74 3.42
N ASP A 173 -18.40 34.27 4.66
CA ASP A 173 -17.22 33.89 5.43
C ASP A 173 -16.39 32.88 4.63
N ALA A 174 -15.08 33.11 4.59
CA ALA A 174 -14.15 32.27 3.86
C ALA A 174 -13.18 31.59 4.84
N LEU A 175 -12.82 30.36 4.52
CA LEU A 175 -11.91 29.52 5.29
C LEU A 175 -10.82 29.03 4.35
N TYR A 176 -9.57 29.30 4.69
CA TYR A 176 -8.40 28.85 3.95
C TYR A 176 -7.53 28.01 4.86
N ASP A 177 -7.27 26.77 4.45
CA ASP A 177 -6.44 25.83 5.19
C ASP A 177 -5.20 25.48 4.38
N VAL A 178 -4.05 25.56 5.03
CA VAL A 178 -2.75 25.17 4.48
C VAL A 178 -2.11 24.21 5.46
N ILE A 179 -1.70 23.04 4.96
CA ILE A 179 -0.88 22.12 5.74
C ILE A 179 0.58 22.43 5.44
N THR A 180 1.34 22.80 6.46
CA THR A 180 2.78 22.99 6.32
C THR A 180 3.52 21.83 6.94
N VAL A 181 4.51 21.31 6.23
CA VAL A 181 5.37 20.22 6.67
C VAL A 181 6.75 20.41 6.05
N GLY A 182 7.81 20.06 6.79
CA GLY A 182 9.16 20.01 6.25
C GLY A 182 9.26 18.95 5.16
N ALA A 183 10.14 19.18 4.19
CA ALA A 183 10.35 18.24 3.08
C ALA A 183 10.63 16.82 3.61
N PRO A 184 9.87 15.80 3.16
CA PRO A 184 10.14 14.41 3.50
C PRO A 184 11.57 14.01 3.15
N ALA A 185 12.41 13.82 4.16
CA ALA A 185 13.85 13.62 3.96
C ALA A 185 14.51 12.85 5.11
N ALA A 186 15.48 12.00 4.79
CA ALA A 186 16.26 11.23 5.75
C ALA A 186 17.49 12.03 6.25
N HIS A 187 17.21 13.11 6.99
CA HIS A 187 18.24 14.06 7.44
C HIS A 187 19.39 13.43 8.24
N PHE A 188 19.12 12.44 9.10
CA PHE A 188 20.17 11.80 9.90
C PHE A 188 21.08 10.89 9.04
N GLN A 189 20.59 10.34 7.93
CA GLN A 189 21.41 9.60 6.96
C GLN A 189 22.24 10.52 6.05
N GLY A 190 21.80 11.76 5.86
CA GLY A 190 22.48 12.78 5.05
C GLY A 190 22.42 12.55 3.53
N PHE A 191 23.08 13.44 2.78
CA PHE A 191 22.91 13.59 1.33
C PHE A 191 24.22 13.59 0.52
N LYS A 192 25.35 13.22 1.14
CA LYS A 192 26.67 13.22 0.47
C LYS A 192 26.71 12.37 -0.80
N ASN A 193 25.88 11.32 -0.89
CA ASN A 193 25.79 10.41 -2.02
C ASN A 193 24.51 10.63 -2.86
N GLY A 194 23.82 11.77 -2.67
CA GLY A 194 22.46 12.00 -3.13
C GLY A 194 21.40 11.46 -2.16
N GLY A 195 20.15 11.78 -2.47
CA GLY A 195 18.94 11.23 -1.88
C GLY A 195 18.39 10.03 -2.64
N LEU A 196 17.18 9.63 -2.26
CA LEU A 196 16.63 8.32 -2.54
C LEU A 196 16.47 8.04 -4.04
N ARG A 197 15.98 9.01 -4.83
CA ARG A 197 15.83 8.85 -6.29
C ARG A 197 17.13 8.41 -6.97
N LYS A 198 18.24 9.10 -6.66
CA LYS A 198 19.56 8.78 -7.22
C LYS A 198 20.14 7.49 -6.67
N LEU A 199 19.96 7.24 -5.36
CA LEU A 199 20.42 6.02 -4.73
C LEU A 199 19.73 4.77 -5.29
N LEU A 200 18.42 4.83 -5.54
CA LEU A 200 17.66 3.75 -6.20
C LEU A 200 18.14 3.52 -7.64
N HIS A 201 18.28 4.59 -8.42
CA HIS A 201 18.77 4.48 -9.80
C HIS A 201 20.17 3.86 -9.88
N ARG A 202 21.07 4.28 -8.99
CA ARG A 202 22.42 3.72 -8.89
C ARG A 202 22.38 2.24 -8.50
N PHE A 203 21.58 1.91 -7.48
CA PHE A 203 21.41 0.54 -7.01
C PHE A 203 20.90 -0.36 -8.14
N GLU A 204 19.88 0.05 -8.89
CA GLU A 204 19.36 -0.71 -10.03
C GLU A 204 20.40 -0.91 -11.15
N THR A 205 21.23 0.12 -11.40
CA THR A 205 22.28 0.06 -12.42
C THR A 205 23.41 -0.90 -12.02
N GLU A 206 23.85 -0.85 -10.76
CA GLU A 206 24.86 -1.76 -10.20
C GLU A 206 24.33 -3.21 -10.18
N ARG A 207 23.05 -3.38 -9.82
CA ARG A 207 22.36 -4.67 -9.78
C ARG A 207 22.30 -5.37 -11.15
N ARG A 208 22.37 -4.64 -12.27
CA ARG A 208 22.42 -5.21 -13.63
C ARG A 208 23.83 -5.70 -14.04
N ASN A 209 24.88 -5.26 -13.36
CA ASN A 209 26.27 -5.45 -13.79
C ASN A 209 27.05 -6.55 -13.04
N THR A 210 26.55 -7.04 -11.89
CA THR A 210 27.24 -8.05 -11.06
C THR A 210 26.67 -9.46 -11.24
N GLY A 211 26.99 -10.12 -12.36
CA GLY A 211 26.45 -11.44 -12.71
C GLY A 211 27.32 -12.63 -12.28
N TYR A 212 27.62 -12.81 -10.98
CA TYR A 212 28.33 -14.02 -10.54
C TYR A 212 27.86 -14.39 -9.12
N GLN A 213 27.14 -15.53 -9.00
CA GLN A 213 26.83 -16.33 -7.79
C GLN A 213 25.34 -16.65 -7.51
N PHE A 214 24.37 -16.09 -8.25
CA PHE A 214 22.93 -16.32 -8.03
C PHE A 214 22.18 -16.58 -9.34
N ILE A 215 21.00 -17.22 -9.28
CA ILE A 215 20.07 -17.20 -10.42
C ILE A 215 19.48 -15.79 -10.48
N TYR A 216 19.82 -15.06 -11.54
CA TYR A 216 19.27 -13.72 -11.73
C TYR A 216 17.80 -13.80 -12.10
N TYR A 217 16.94 -13.26 -11.24
CA TYR A 217 15.56 -12.94 -11.57
C TYR A 217 15.48 -11.44 -11.92
N SER A 218 14.81 -11.12 -13.02
CA SER A 218 14.52 -9.73 -13.39
C SER A 218 13.62 -9.07 -12.33
N PRO A 219 13.60 -7.73 -12.21
CA PRO A 219 12.64 -7.03 -11.35
C PRO A 219 11.20 -7.40 -11.66
N GLU A 220 10.88 -7.64 -12.92
CA GLU A 220 9.55 -8.08 -13.37
C GLU A 220 9.22 -9.45 -12.78
N ASN A 221 10.17 -10.39 -12.78
CA ASN A 221 9.99 -11.71 -12.19
C ASN A 221 9.84 -11.62 -10.66
N THR A 222 10.61 -10.79 -9.97
CA THR A 222 10.49 -10.66 -8.51
C THR A 222 9.22 -9.90 -8.11
N ALA A 223 8.79 -8.91 -8.89
CA ALA A 223 7.49 -8.26 -8.74
C ALA A 223 6.34 -9.25 -8.97
N LYS A 224 6.43 -10.06 -10.03
CA LYS A 224 5.44 -11.11 -10.31
C LYS A 224 5.38 -12.16 -9.21
N ALA A 225 6.53 -12.56 -8.64
CA ALA A 225 6.56 -13.46 -7.49
C ALA A 225 5.78 -12.89 -6.29
N LYS A 226 5.98 -11.59 -5.98
CA LYS A 226 5.24 -10.89 -4.92
C LYS A 226 3.74 -10.81 -5.22
N GLU A 227 3.36 -10.55 -6.47
CA GLU A 227 1.96 -10.50 -6.93
C GLU A 227 1.27 -11.88 -6.79
N VAL A 228 1.93 -12.95 -7.22
CA VAL A 228 1.39 -14.32 -7.07
C VAL A 228 1.26 -14.67 -5.59
N LEU A 229 2.26 -14.41 -4.75
CA LEU A 229 2.18 -14.64 -3.30
C LEU A 229 1.04 -13.85 -2.64
N SER A 230 0.82 -12.60 -3.06
CA SER A 230 -0.32 -11.79 -2.61
C SER A 230 -1.66 -12.42 -3.02
N SER A 231 -1.78 -12.82 -4.28
CA SER A 231 -2.97 -13.49 -4.82
C SER A 231 -3.29 -14.78 -4.07
N ILE A 232 -2.27 -15.57 -3.73
CA ILE A 232 -2.43 -16.79 -2.92
C ILE A 232 -2.99 -16.46 -1.54
N ASN A 233 -2.41 -15.47 -0.86
CA ASN A 233 -2.84 -15.06 0.48
C ASN A 233 -4.27 -14.50 0.50
N GLN A 234 -4.75 -13.94 -0.62
CA GLN A 234 -6.13 -13.47 -0.76
C GLN A 234 -7.11 -14.59 -1.15
N LEU A 235 -6.75 -15.43 -2.13
CA LEU A 235 -7.67 -16.43 -2.69
C LEU A 235 -7.81 -17.67 -1.79
N GLN A 236 -6.76 -18.10 -1.11
CA GLN A 236 -6.79 -19.31 -0.28
C GLN A 236 -7.87 -19.23 0.84
N PRO A 237 -7.97 -18.14 1.64
CA PRO A 237 -9.02 -18.03 2.66
C PRO A 237 -10.42 -17.91 2.06
N LEU A 238 -10.57 -17.22 0.91
CA LEU A 238 -11.87 -17.08 0.24
C LEU A 238 -12.39 -18.42 -0.26
N ILE A 239 -11.54 -19.23 -0.88
CA ILE A 239 -11.91 -20.56 -1.36
C ILE A 239 -12.27 -21.48 -0.19
N ALA A 240 -11.52 -21.43 0.92
CA ALA A 240 -11.87 -22.16 2.14
C ALA A 240 -13.26 -21.74 2.68
N THR A 241 -13.52 -20.44 2.72
CA THR A 241 -14.82 -19.88 3.17
C THR A 241 -15.96 -20.33 2.27
N HIS A 242 -15.80 -20.28 0.95
CA HIS A 242 -16.82 -20.74 0.01
C HIS A 242 -17.03 -22.26 0.06
N ALA A 243 -15.97 -23.04 0.32
CA ALA A 243 -16.08 -24.47 0.52
C ALA A 243 -16.89 -24.81 1.79
N ASP A 244 -16.70 -24.05 2.88
CA ASP A 244 -17.49 -24.20 4.11
C ASP A 244 -18.94 -23.72 3.95
N LEU A 245 -19.16 -22.67 3.14
CA LEU A 245 -20.51 -22.22 2.76
C LEU A 245 -21.26 -23.27 1.94
N LEU A 246 -20.56 -23.98 1.03
CA LEU A 246 -21.13 -25.09 0.28
C LEU A 246 -21.59 -26.22 1.20
N LEU A 247 -20.77 -26.58 2.19
CA LEU A 247 -21.14 -27.57 3.21
C LEU A 247 -22.33 -27.12 4.05
N THR A 248 -22.36 -25.84 4.45
CA THR A 248 -23.49 -25.26 5.20
C THR A 248 -24.78 -25.31 4.37
N SER A 249 -24.70 -24.98 3.08
CA SER A 249 -25.84 -25.08 2.15
C SER A 249 -26.31 -26.52 1.97
N ALA A 250 -25.39 -27.49 2.00
CA ALA A 250 -25.71 -28.90 1.94
C ALA A 250 -26.49 -29.36 3.19
N SER A 251 -26.08 -28.94 4.38
CA SER A 251 -26.80 -29.22 5.64
C SER A 251 -28.21 -28.63 5.65
N GLN A 252 -28.40 -27.48 5.01
CA GLN A 252 -29.70 -26.80 4.91
C GLN A 252 -30.60 -27.37 3.80
N ARG A 253 -30.09 -28.28 2.95
CA ARG A 253 -30.79 -28.84 1.78
C ARG A 253 -31.47 -27.79 0.89
N SER A 254 -30.78 -26.68 0.64
CA SER A 254 -31.26 -25.64 -0.26
C SER A 254 -30.58 -25.78 -1.64
N PRO A 255 -31.29 -26.22 -2.70
CA PRO A 255 -30.69 -26.42 -4.02
C PRO A 255 -30.12 -25.13 -4.61
N ASP A 256 -30.83 -24.01 -4.45
CA ASP A 256 -30.43 -22.71 -5.00
C ASP A 256 -29.19 -22.15 -4.29
N SER A 257 -29.15 -22.24 -2.95
CA SER A 257 -27.98 -21.85 -2.16
C SER A 257 -26.77 -22.72 -2.49
N LEU A 258 -26.99 -24.03 -2.69
CA LEU A 258 -25.94 -24.98 -3.05
C LEU A 258 -25.35 -24.67 -4.43
N LYS A 259 -26.20 -24.41 -5.44
CA LYS A 259 -25.76 -23.98 -6.79
C LYS A 259 -24.98 -22.66 -6.75
N SER A 260 -25.50 -21.68 -6.02
CA SER A 260 -24.84 -20.36 -5.89
C SER A 260 -23.47 -20.48 -5.21
N SER A 261 -23.38 -21.26 -4.13
CA SER A 261 -22.13 -21.50 -3.41
C SER A 261 -21.11 -22.27 -4.25
N LEU A 262 -21.56 -23.27 -5.02
CA LEU A 262 -20.71 -24.02 -5.94
C LEU A 262 -20.15 -23.13 -7.04
N LYS A 263 -20.99 -22.26 -7.62
CA LYS A 263 -20.57 -21.30 -8.65
C LYS A 263 -19.46 -20.39 -8.13
N LEU A 264 -19.63 -19.80 -6.96
CA LEU A 264 -18.62 -18.96 -6.32
C LEU A 264 -17.33 -19.74 -6.03
N LEU A 265 -17.44 -20.97 -5.50
CA LEU A 265 -16.29 -21.84 -5.26
C LEU A 265 -15.52 -22.14 -6.56
N SER A 266 -16.23 -22.46 -7.64
CA SER A 266 -15.64 -22.74 -8.95
C SER A 266 -14.92 -21.51 -9.51
N GLU A 267 -15.60 -20.36 -9.54
CA GLU A 267 -15.03 -19.09 -10.03
C GLU A 267 -13.75 -18.70 -9.27
N LYS A 268 -13.76 -18.78 -7.93
CA LYS A 268 -12.57 -18.46 -7.14
C LYS A 268 -11.45 -19.49 -7.34
N THR A 269 -11.78 -20.77 -7.48
CA THR A 269 -10.79 -21.83 -7.75
C THR A 269 -10.19 -21.66 -9.15
N GLU A 270 -10.95 -21.22 -10.15
CA GLU A 270 -10.43 -20.91 -11.49
C GLU A 270 -9.47 -19.72 -11.49
N LEU A 271 -9.80 -18.63 -10.78
CA LEU A 271 -8.90 -17.50 -10.58
C LEU A 271 -7.60 -17.93 -9.88
N PHE A 272 -7.73 -18.79 -8.86
CA PHE A 272 -6.59 -19.38 -8.18
C PHE A 272 -5.75 -20.20 -9.16
N VAL A 273 -6.37 -21.06 -9.97
CA VAL A 273 -5.66 -21.83 -11.01
C VAL A 273 -4.96 -20.91 -12.01
N HIS A 274 -5.58 -19.83 -12.43
CA HIS A 274 -4.98 -18.88 -13.36
C HIS A 274 -3.71 -18.22 -12.78
N ALA A 275 -3.70 -17.91 -11.47
CA ALA A 275 -2.58 -17.25 -10.81
C ALA A 275 -1.26 -18.05 -10.83
N PHE A 276 -1.27 -19.38 -10.91
CA PHE A 276 -0.05 -20.20 -10.97
C PHE A 276 0.28 -20.78 -12.34
N LYS A 277 -0.49 -20.46 -13.40
CA LYS A 277 -0.12 -20.88 -14.77
C LYS A 277 1.13 -20.18 -15.31
N ASP A 278 1.71 -19.28 -14.51
CA ASP A 278 2.90 -18.52 -14.84
C ASP A 278 4.15 -19.40 -14.98
N GLN A 279 4.94 -19.16 -16.04
CA GLN A 279 6.21 -19.83 -16.28
C GLN A 279 7.21 -19.61 -15.14
N LEU A 280 7.10 -18.49 -14.43
CA LEU A 280 7.90 -18.17 -13.26
C LEU A 280 7.74 -19.22 -12.16
N VAL A 281 6.51 -19.65 -11.84
CA VAL A 281 6.26 -20.63 -10.77
C VAL A 281 6.95 -21.95 -11.10
N ARG A 282 6.87 -22.43 -12.34
CA ARG A 282 7.57 -23.64 -12.79
C ARG A 282 9.10 -23.50 -12.67
N SER A 283 9.64 -22.38 -13.14
CA SER A 283 11.08 -22.11 -13.04
C SER A 283 11.57 -22.03 -11.59
N ALA A 284 10.76 -21.45 -10.70
CA ALA A 284 11.04 -21.31 -9.28
C ALA A 284 11.01 -22.67 -8.55
N LEU A 285 10.04 -23.53 -8.90
CA LEU A 285 9.93 -24.89 -8.36
C LEU A 285 11.16 -25.72 -8.70
N LEU A 286 11.61 -25.65 -9.96
CA LEU A 286 12.83 -26.31 -10.40
C LEU A 286 14.06 -25.77 -9.67
N ALA A 287 14.19 -24.44 -9.57
CA ALA A 287 15.28 -23.80 -8.85
C ALA A 287 15.34 -24.26 -7.38
N LEU A 288 14.20 -24.26 -6.67
CA LEU A 288 14.13 -24.74 -5.30
C LEU A 288 14.47 -26.23 -5.21
N TYR A 289 13.98 -27.08 -6.12
CA TYR A 289 14.32 -28.50 -6.14
C TYR A 289 15.83 -28.74 -6.25
N THR A 290 16.50 -28.04 -7.18
CA THR A 290 17.96 -28.13 -7.34
C THR A 290 18.73 -27.61 -6.12
N ALA A 291 18.14 -26.69 -5.36
CA ALA A 291 18.71 -26.14 -4.14
C ALA A 291 18.60 -27.09 -2.93
N ARG A 292 17.77 -28.14 -2.99
CA ARG A 292 17.63 -29.13 -1.91
C ARG A 292 18.81 -30.11 -1.88
N PRO A 293 19.15 -30.71 -0.73
CA PRO A 293 20.31 -31.62 -0.59
C PRO A 293 20.32 -32.81 -1.57
N GLY A 294 19.14 -33.28 -2.00
CA GLY A 294 19.01 -34.39 -2.96
C GLY A 294 19.10 -34.01 -4.44
N GLY A 295 19.11 -32.70 -4.78
CA GLY A 295 19.16 -32.21 -6.16
C GLY A 295 20.56 -32.30 -6.80
N ILE A 296 21.59 -32.61 -6.01
CA ILE A 296 22.98 -32.75 -6.45
C ILE A 296 23.45 -34.18 -6.14
N LEU A 297 22.98 -35.17 -6.90
CA LEU A 297 23.67 -36.42 -7.28
C LEU A 297 22.64 -37.49 -7.71
N LYS A 298 22.48 -37.69 -9.02
CA LYS A 298 22.41 -39.03 -9.63
C LYS A 298 23.00 -38.99 -11.04
N LYS A 299 24.32 -38.77 -11.15
CA LYS A 299 25.03 -39.20 -12.35
C LYS A 299 25.20 -40.72 -12.23
N PRO A 300 24.58 -41.56 -13.08
CA PRO A 300 24.81 -43.00 -13.00
C PRO A 300 26.29 -43.30 -13.27
N PRO A 301 26.89 -44.32 -12.61
CA PRO A 301 28.24 -44.73 -12.93
C PRO A 301 28.25 -45.25 -14.37
N SER A 302 28.97 -44.55 -15.25
CA SER A 302 29.27 -45.05 -16.60
C SER A 302 30.06 -46.37 -16.47
N PRO A 303 29.71 -47.42 -17.23
CA PRO A 303 30.38 -48.70 -17.13
C PRO A 303 31.84 -48.58 -17.59
N ASN A 304 32.72 -49.21 -16.81
CA ASN A 304 34.16 -49.29 -17.02
C ASN A 304 34.54 -49.63 -18.47
N VAL A 305 35.37 -48.79 -19.08
CA VAL A 305 36.34 -49.23 -20.09
C VAL A 305 37.70 -48.70 -19.68
N SER A 306 38.58 -49.63 -19.34
CA SER A 306 39.98 -49.44 -19.00
C SER A 306 40.82 -49.18 -20.26
N THR A 307 41.57 -48.07 -20.27
CA THR A 307 42.92 -48.04 -20.87
C THR A 307 43.74 -46.92 -20.22
N GLU A 308 44.95 -47.27 -19.79
CA GLU A 308 45.96 -46.37 -19.22
C GLU A 308 46.41 -45.31 -20.24
N GLU A 309 46.65 -44.08 -19.79
CA GLU A 309 47.85 -43.30 -20.16
C GLU A 309 48.07 -42.12 -19.20
N LYS A 310 49.34 -41.88 -18.85
CA LYS A 310 49.83 -40.88 -17.89
C LYS A 310 49.85 -39.48 -18.51
N SER A 311 49.47 -38.45 -17.74
CA SER A 311 50.25 -37.20 -17.66
C SER A 311 49.85 -36.34 -16.45
N THR A 312 50.87 -35.85 -15.75
CA THR A 312 50.81 -34.85 -14.70
C THR A 312 50.56 -33.46 -15.28
N GLN A 313 49.56 -32.73 -14.81
CA GLN A 313 49.58 -31.26 -14.73
C GLN A 313 48.61 -30.76 -13.66
N HIS A 314 49.12 -29.85 -12.83
CA HIS A 314 48.36 -29.06 -11.85
C HIS A 314 47.25 -28.30 -12.57
N ASP A 315 46.00 -28.49 -12.15
CA ASP A 315 44.93 -27.55 -12.50
C ASP A 315 44.12 -27.15 -11.27
N THR A 316 44.03 -25.83 -11.13
CA THR A 316 43.27 -25.04 -10.16
C THR A 316 41.77 -25.36 -10.28
N PRO A 317 40.95 -25.27 -9.21
CA PRO A 317 39.52 -25.49 -9.34
C PRO A 317 38.89 -24.32 -10.11
N GLN A 318 38.73 -24.48 -11.42
CA GLN A 318 37.91 -23.57 -12.23
C GLN A 318 36.44 -23.75 -11.85
N LEU A 319 35.90 -22.72 -11.20
CA LEU A 319 34.50 -22.52 -10.90
C LEU A 319 33.70 -22.51 -12.23
N ARG A 320 32.94 -23.57 -12.52
CA ARG A 320 32.09 -23.63 -13.73
C ARG A 320 30.87 -22.71 -13.59
N ARG A 321 30.61 -21.90 -14.63
CA ARG A 321 29.40 -21.08 -14.84
C ARG A 321 28.11 -21.86 -14.55
N GLN A 322 27.21 -21.26 -13.76
CA GLN A 322 25.78 -21.60 -13.71
C GLN A 322 24.98 -20.43 -14.29
N ASP A 323 25.22 -20.09 -15.56
CA ASP A 323 24.62 -18.94 -16.25
C ASP A 323 23.25 -19.25 -16.87
N SER A 324 22.52 -20.27 -16.41
CA SER A 324 21.24 -20.66 -17.03
C SER A 324 20.30 -21.29 -16.02
N ILE A 325 19.01 -21.01 -16.18
CA ILE A 325 17.90 -21.79 -15.57
C ILE A 325 18.27 -23.27 -15.75
N PRO A 326 18.28 -24.10 -14.69
CA PRO A 326 18.71 -25.48 -14.79
C PRO A 326 17.95 -26.20 -15.91
N HIS A 327 18.63 -26.68 -16.94
CA HIS A 327 17.99 -27.45 -17.99
C HIS A 327 17.94 -28.93 -17.60
N HIS A 328 16.71 -29.42 -17.49
CA HIS A 328 16.22 -30.79 -17.58
C HIS A 328 17.26 -31.93 -17.65
N SER A 329 17.36 -32.69 -16.56
CA SER A 329 17.59 -34.12 -16.69
C SER A 329 16.92 -34.96 -15.60
N ASP A 330 16.63 -34.39 -14.42
CA ASP A 330 16.16 -35.19 -13.26
C ASP A 330 14.95 -34.60 -12.50
N TYR A 331 14.34 -33.51 -12.99
CA TYR A 331 13.10 -32.97 -12.40
C TYR A 331 11.88 -33.62 -13.06
N ASP A 332 11.08 -34.31 -12.26
CA ASP A 332 9.80 -34.87 -12.70
C ASP A 332 8.78 -33.74 -12.86
N GLU A 333 8.81 -33.05 -14.01
CA GLU A 333 7.79 -32.04 -14.36
C GLU A 333 6.37 -32.60 -14.26
N GLU A 334 6.21 -33.90 -14.52
CA GLU A 334 4.92 -34.55 -14.39
C GLU A 334 4.45 -34.59 -12.93
N GLU A 335 5.33 -34.52 -11.93
CA GLU A 335 4.94 -34.48 -10.51
C GLU A 335 4.19 -33.20 -10.17
N TRP A 336 4.71 -32.03 -10.59
CA TRP A 336 4.00 -30.77 -10.41
C TRP A 336 2.72 -30.75 -11.22
N ASP A 337 2.75 -31.18 -12.49
CA ASP A 337 1.55 -31.23 -13.31
C ASP A 337 0.49 -32.19 -12.76
N ARG A 338 0.89 -33.28 -12.07
CA ARG A 338 -0.02 -34.19 -11.35
C ARG A 338 -0.64 -33.51 -10.11
N VAL A 339 0.18 -32.90 -9.25
CA VAL A 339 -0.30 -32.19 -8.04
C VAL A 339 -1.25 -31.04 -8.44
N TRP A 340 -0.88 -30.31 -9.48
CA TRP A 340 -1.68 -29.26 -10.07
C TRP A 340 -3.01 -29.77 -10.67
N ALA A 341 -2.98 -30.87 -11.43
CA ALA A 341 -4.17 -31.48 -12.02
C ALA A 341 -5.16 -32.02 -10.96
N ASN A 342 -4.69 -32.38 -9.77
CA ASN A 342 -5.54 -32.88 -8.70
C ASN A 342 -6.53 -31.82 -8.18
N VAL A 343 -6.16 -30.53 -8.19
CA VAL A 343 -7.09 -29.45 -7.81
C VAL A 343 -8.29 -29.40 -8.76
N GLY A 344 -8.03 -29.43 -10.08
CA GLY A 344 -9.09 -29.44 -11.10
C GLY A 344 -9.95 -30.70 -11.04
N LYS A 345 -9.33 -31.88 -10.84
CA LYS A 345 -10.07 -33.14 -10.65
C LYS A 345 -10.96 -33.10 -9.41
N SER A 346 -10.46 -32.59 -8.29
CA SER A 346 -11.21 -32.48 -7.04
C SER A 346 -12.42 -31.55 -7.18
N LEU A 347 -12.24 -30.38 -7.81
CA LEU A 347 -13.33 -29.46 -8.11
C LEU A 347 -14.39 -30.11 -9.02
N ASN A 348 -13.96 -30.79 -10.09
CA ASN A 348 -14.88 -31.50 -10.99
C ASN A 348 -15.67 -32.61 -10.28
N CYS A 349 -15.06 -33.31 -9.32
CA CYS A 349 -15.75 -34.29 -8.49
C CYS A 349 -16.85 -33.64 -7.62
N ILE A 350 -16.58 -32.46 -7.05
CA ILE A 350 -17.57 -31.70 -6.27
C ILE A 350 -18.73 -31.26 -7.17
N ILE A 351 -18.43 -30.67 -8.33
CA ILE A 351 -19.43 -30.23 -9.32
C ILE A 351 -20.35 -31.40 -9.69
N ALA A 352 -19.76 -32.50 -10.16
CA ALA A 352 -20.51 -33.69 -10.57
C ALA A 352 -21.32 -34.31 -9.41
N LYS A 353 -20.87 -34.17 -8.16
CA LYS A 353 -21.61 -34.66 -7.00
C LYS A 353 -22.78 -33.76 -6.65
N VAL A 354 -22.59 -32.44 -6.68
CA VAL A 354 -23.66 -31.45 -6.44
C VAL A 354 -24.76 -31.58 -7.49
N ASP A 355 -24.41 -31.71 -8.77
CA ASP A 355 -25.38 -31.90 -9.85
C ASP A 355 -26.25 -33.15 -9.62
N LYS A 356 -25.62 -34.28 -9.24
CA LYS A 356 -26.33 -35.52 -8.90
C LYS A 356 -27.26 -35.39 -7.68
N LEU A 357 -26.88 -34.59 -6.68
CA LEU A 357 -27.71 -34.36 -5.50
C LEU A 357 -28.95 -33.53 -5.87
N ILE A 358 -28.79 -32.52 -6.71
CA ILE A 358 -29.87 -31.65 -7.19
C ILE A 358 -30.84 -32.41 -8.11
N GLU A 359 -30.32 -33.21 -9.05
CA GLU A 359 -31.14 -34.05 -9.93
C GLU A 359 -31.99 -35.05 -9.14
N ARG A 360 -31.42 -35.68 -8.10
CA ARG A 360 -32.15 -36.61 -7.22
C ARG A 360 -33.22 -35.94 -6.37
N ASP A 361 -33.00 -34.71 -5.93
CA ASP A 361 -34.01 -33.96 -5.17
C ASP A 361 -35.19 -33.58 -6.06
N SER A 362 -34.90 -33.14 -7.29
CA SER A 362 -35.90 -32.80 -8.31
C SER A 362 -36.80 -34.01 -8.63
N HIS A 363 -36.23 -35.21 -8.75
CA HIS A 363 -37.00 -36.44 -8.97
C HIS A 363 -37.79 -36.92 -7.76
N ASN A 364 -37.36 -36.63 -6.53
CA ASN A 364 -38.10 -36.97 -5.31
C ASN A 364 -39.29 -36.04 -5.06
N GLU A 365 -39.25 -34.78 -5.51
CA GLU A 365 -40.41 -33.87 -5.46
C GLU A 365 -41.48 -34.23 -6.50
N GLU A 366 -41.10 -34.66 -7.70
CA GLU A 366 -42.07 -35.09 -8.74
C GLU A 366 -42.74 -36.44 -8.42
N GLY A 367 -42.07 -37.34 -7.69
CA GLY A 367 -42.61 -38.65 -7.28
C GLY A 367 -43.66 -38.62 -6.15
N ALA A 368 -43.75 -37.51 -5.40
CA ALA A 368 -44.68 -37.37 -4.28
C ALA A 368 -46.01 -36.65 -4.66
N GLY A 369 -46.12 -36.09 -5.87
CA GLY A 369 -47.27 -35.28 -6.31
C GLY A 369 -48.26 -35.94 -7.28
N GLY A 370 -48.04 -37.20 -7.69
CA GLY A 370 -48.81 -37.83 -8.79
C GLY A 370 -49.88 -38.83 -8.35
N SER A 371 -50.87 -38.43 -7.55
CA SER A 371 -52.07 -39.24 -7.28
C SER A 371 -53.22 -38.85 -8.21
N SER A 372 -53.46 -39.63 -9.27
CA SER A 372 -54.83 -39.85 -9.79
C SER A 372 -54.94 -41.11 -10.67
N SER A 373 -55.79 -42.03 -10.21
CA SER A 373 -56.63 -42.99 -10.97
C SER A 373 -55.99 -44.22 -11.66
N LYS A 374 -56.16 -45.43 -11.07
CA LYS A 374 -57.21 -46.41 -11.45
C LYS A 374 -57.09 -47.75 -10.71
N ASP A 375 -58.26 -48.36 -10.51
CA ASP A 375 -58.59 -49.62 -9.81
C ASP A 375 -57.95 -50.90 -10.38
N GLY A 376 -57.86 -51.95 -9.53
CA GLY A 376 -57.73 -53.35 -9.97
C GLY A 376 -57.21 -54.32 -8.90
N GLU A 377 -57.98 -55.35 -8.60
CA GLU A 377 -57.83 -56.38 -7.55
C GLU A 377 -56.65 -57.38 -7.69
N ALA A 378 -56.25 -57.89 -6.51
CA ALA A 378 -55.86 -59.27 -6.16
C ALA A 378 -54.48 -59.88 -6.55
N ASP A 379 -53.67 -60.02 -5.48
CA ASP A 379 -53.08 -61.26 -4.91
C ASP A 379 -51.67 -61.77 -5.31
N HIS A 380 -50.98 -62.20 -4.24
CA HIS A 380 -49.72 -62.94 -4.08
C HIS A 380 -48.37 -62.26 -4.38
N THR A 381 -47.52 -62.08 -3.35
CA THR A 381 -46.35 -62.95 -3.06
C THR A 381 -45.53 -62.46 -1.84
N LEU A 382 -44.76 -63.39 -1.27
CA LEU A 382 -43.98 -63.34 -0.02
C LEU A 382 -42.89 -62.26 0.06
N GLU A 383 -42.56 -61.92 1.31
CA GLU A 383 -41.24 -61.49 1.84
C GLU A 383 -40.31 -60.71 0.91
N ASP A 384 -40.10 -59.43 1.22
CA ASP A 384 -38.72 -59.01 1.48
C ASP A 384 -38.62 -57.74 2.35
N SER A 385 -37.90 -57.90 3.45
CA SER A 385 -36.87 -56.99 3.96
C SER A 385 -37.16 -55.49 4.07
N ILE A 386 -37.15 -55.06 5.34
CA ILE A 386 -36.70 -53.77 5.82
C ILE A 386 -35.44 -53.32 5.06
N THR A 387 -35.56 -52.31 4.19
CA THR A 387 -34.50 -51.32 3.96
C THR A 387 -35.16 -49.96 3.71
N SER A 388 -35.58 -49.31 4.79
CA SER A 388 -35.64 -47.84 4.78
C SER A 388 -34.23 -47.34 4.50
N HIS A 389 -33.91 -47.02 3.24
CA HIS A 389 -32.66 -46.35 2.93
C HIS A 389 -32.59 -45.10 3.82
N PRO A 390 -31.56 -44.96 4.68
CA PRO A 390 -31.40 -43.75 5.45
C PRO A 390 -31.30 -42.62 4.43
N ARG A 391 -32.18 -41.63 4.56
CA ARG A 391 -32.22 -40.45 3.68
C ARG A 391 -30.83 -39.82 3.72
N GLU A 392 -30.01 -40.08 2.70
CA GLU A 392 -28.59 -39.73 2.74
C GLU A 392 -28.40 -38.24 3.00
N ASP A 393 -27.51 -37.90 3.92
CA ASP A 393 -27.19 -36.53 4.24
C ASP A 393 -26.27 -35.95 3.15
N TRP A 394 -26.66 -34.81 2.56
CA TRP A 394 -25.87 -34.13 1.53
C TRP A 394 -24.51 -33.70 2.10
N TYR A 395 -24.48 -33.36 3.39
CA TYR A 395 -23.26 -32.99 4.09
C TYR A 395 -22.24 -34.13 4.12
N GLU A 396 -22.66 -35.33 4.57
CA GLU A 396 -21.79 -36.52 4.65
C GLU A 396 -21.19 -36.91 3.29
N GLN A 397 -21.90 -36.64 2.18
CA GLN A 397 -21.42 -36.93 0.84
C GLN A 397 -20.46 -35.89 0.27
N LEU A 398 -20.60 -34.62 0.65
CA LEU A 398 -19.79 -33.51 0.14
C LEU A 398 -18.56 -33.23 1.02
N HIS A 399 -18.66 -33.47 2.33
CA HIS A 399 -17.59 -33.25 3.30
C HIS A 399 -16.24 -33.88 2.89
N PRO A 400 -16.14 -35.18 2.53
CA PRO A 400 -14.86 -35.77 2.13
C PRO A 400 -14.30 -35.15 0.85
N LEU A 401 -15.15 -34.77 -0.12
CA LEU A 401 -14.71 -34.12 -1.36
C LEU A 401 -14.16 -32.71 -1.09
N ILE A 402 -14.80 -31.97 -0.20
CA ILE A 402 -14.34 -30.63 0.21
C ILE A 402 -13.04 -30.70 0.99
N LEU A 403 -12.86 -31.70 1.85
CA LEU A 403 -11.58 -31.96 2.51
C LEU A 403 -10.48 -32.27 1.48
N THR A 404 -10.74 -33.14 0.51
CA THR A 404 -9.78 -33.45 -0.56
C THR A 404 -9.41 -32.20 -1.39
N LEU A 405 -10.38 -31.33 -1.70
CA LEU A 405 -10.10 -30.05 -2.37
C LEU A 405 -9.17 -29.18 -1.52
N LYS A 406 -9.49 -29.00 -0.22
CA LYS A 406 -8.67 -28.21 0.71
C LYS A 406 -7.24 -28.76 0.81
N GLU A 407 -7.08 -30.07 0.85
CA GLU A 407 -5.77 -30.74 0.88
C GLU A 407 -4.97 -30.55 -0.41
N CYS A 408 -5.57 -30.83 -1.57
CA CYS A 408 -4.94 -30.64 -2.88
C CYS A 408 -4.49 -29.19 -3.10
N MET A 409 -5.35 -28.24 -2.71
CA MET A 409 -5.01 -26.82 -2.76
C MET A 409 -3.88 -26.47 -1.79
N GLY A 410 -3.93 -27.00 -0.56
CA GLY A 410 -2.89 -26.79 0.44
C GLY A 410 -1.50 -27.23 -0.07
N GLU A 411 -1.43 -28.36 -0.76
CA GLU A 411 -0.18 -28.85 -1.34
C GLU A 411 0.36 -27.92 -2.44
N VAL A 412 -0.49 -27.51 -3.39
CA VAL A 412 -0.15 -26.56 -4.45
C VAL A 412 0.33 -25.23 -3.88
N VAL A 413 -0.43 -24.68 -2.91
CA VAL A 413 -0.08 -23.44 -2.23
C VAL A 413 1.27 -23.55 -1.56
N ASN A 414 1.51 -24.63 -0.81
CA ASN A 414 2.75 -24.79 -0.06
C ASN A 414 3.97 -24.86 -0.99
N ARG A 415 3.91 -25.70 -2.04
CA ARG A 415 5.01 -25.83 -3.02
C ARG A 415 5.30 -24.50 -3.71
N ALA A 416 4.27 -23.81 -4.18
CA ALA A 416 4.42 -22.54 -4.87
C ALA A 416 4.91 -21.42 -3.94
N LYS A 417 4.37 -21.33 -2.70
CA LYS A 417 4.85 -20.38 -1.69
C LYS A 417 6.34 -20.59 -1.43
N GLN A 418 6.75 -21.82 -1.14
CA GLN A 418 8.17 -22.14 -0.93
C GLN A 418 9.04 -21.77 -2.14
N SER A 419 8.61 -22.11 -3.36
CA SER A 419 9.41 -21.79 -4.56
C SER A 419 9.53 -20.29 -4.81
N LEU A 420 8.46 -19.52 -4.64
CA LEU A 420 8.48 -18.07 -4.84
C LEU A 420 9.22 -17.37 -3.71
N THR A 421 9.09 -17.84 -2.46
CA THR A 421 9.91 -17.37 -1.34
C THR A 421 11.39 -17.65 -1.59
N PHE A 422 11.75 -18.75 -2.26
CA PHE A 422 13.14 -19.01 -2.67
C PHE A 422 13.64 -18.05 -3.75
N VAL A 423 12.77 -17.59 -4.66
CA VAL A 423 13.08 -16.48 -5.59
C VAL A 423 13.37 -15.19 -4.81
N LEU A 424 12.53 -14.85 -3.83
CA LEU A 424 12.71 -13.66 -3.01
C LEU A 424 13.95 -13.74 -2.10
N LEU A 425 14.30 -14.93 -1.60
CA LEU A 425 15.56 -15.15 -0.88
C LEU A 425 16.76 -14.76 -1.75
N GLN A 426 16.76 -15.13 -3.02
CA GLN A 426 17.84 -14.82 -3.96
C GLN A 426 17.91 -13.32 -4.28
N GLU A 427 16.76 -12.67 -4.45
CA GLU A 427 16.68 -11.21 -4.62
C GLU A 427 17.34 -10.47 -3.45
N LEU A 428 17.00 -10.87 -2.22
CA LEU A 428 17.55 -10.28 -1.00
C LEU A 428 19.04 -10.58 -0.87
N ALA A 429 19.43 -11.85 -0.98
CA ALA A 429 20.82 -12.29 -0.88
C ALA A 429 21.79 -11.51 -1.77
N TYR A 430 21.38 -11.26 -3.02
CA TYR A 430 22.16 -10.52 -3.98
C TYR A 430 22.34 -9.03 -3.64
N SER A 431 21.37 -8.47 -2.94
CA SER A 431 21.19 -7.02 -2.78
C SER A 431 21.56 -6.50 -1.39
N LEU A 432 22.02 -7.38 -0.49
CA LEU A 432 22.33 -7.06 0.89
C LEU A 432 23.74 -6.49 1.07
N PRO A 433 23.94 -5.56 2.02
CA PRO A 433 22.93 -4.95 2.90
C PRO A 433 22.21 -3.74 2.30
N GLN A 434 22.63 -3.28 1.11
CA GLN A 434 22.22 -1.98 0.53
C GLN A 434 20.70 -1.88 0.34
N CYS A 435 20.05 -2.94 -0.13
CA CYS A 435 18.60 -2.97 -0.33
C CYS A 435 17.80 -2.70 0.95
N LEU A 436 18.23 -3.23 2.10
CA LEU A 436 17.54 -2.97 3.37
C LEU A 436 17.72 -1.51 3.82
N MET A 437 18.90 -0.93 3.60
CA MET A 437 19.14 0.48 3.93
C MET A 437 18.33 1.43 3.03
N LEU A 438 18.19 1.10 1.74
CA LEU A 438 17.31 1.83 0.82
C LEU A 438 15.84 1.68 1.20
N THR A 439 15.43 0.47 1.61
CA THR A 439 14.08 0.22 2.13
C THR A 439 13.79 1.07 3.35
N LEU A 440 14.72 1.12 4.32
CA LEU A 440 14.59 1.97 5.50
C LEU A 440 14.46 3.46 5.13
N ARG A 441 15.33 3.97 4.24
CA ARG A 441 15.26 5.37 3.78
C ARG A 441 13.94 5.69 3.10
N ARG A 442 13.44 4.77 2.25
CA ARG A 442 12.13 4.88 1.59
C ARG A 442 10.97 4.88 2.58
N ASP A 443 11.01 3.99 3.57
CA ASP A 443 10.00 3.90 4.63
C ASP A 443 9.97 5.18 5.49
N ILE A 444 11.13 5.77 5.78
CA ILE A 444 11.26 7.05 6.50
C ILE A 444 10.58 8.18 5.72
N VAL A 445 10.95 8.41 4.46
CA VAL A 445 10.43 9.53 3.68
C VAL A 445 8.94 9.34 3.37
N PHE A 446 8.51 8.10 3.14
CA PHE A 446 7.10 7.76 2.98
C PHE A 446 6.30 8.04 4.25
N SER A 447 6.82 7.68 5.43
CA SER A 447 6.18 7.96 6.73
C SER A 447 5.92 9.45 6.93
N GLN A 448 6.94 10.28 6.66
CA GLN A 448 6.83 11.73 6.80
C GLN A 448 5.79 12.31 5.81
N ALA A 449 5.82 11.86 4.55
CA ALA A 449 4.86 12.28 3.52
C ALA A 449 3.42 11.85 3.86
N LEU A 450 3.25 10.61 4.33
CA LEU A 450 1.96 10.02 4.69
C LEU A 450 1.30 10.77 5.85
N ALA A 451 2.08 11.15 6.87
CA ALA A 451 1.55 11.95 7.98
C ALA A 451 0.98 13.29 7.51
N GLY A 452 1.67 13.96 6.58
CA GLY A 452 1.17 15.17 5.92
C GLY A 452 -0.10 14.93 5.11
N LEU A 453 -0.12 13.85 4.31
CA LEU A 453 -1.30 13.45 3.51
C LEU A 453 -2.52 13.19 4.38
N VAL A 454 -2.38 12.37 5.44
CA VAL A 454 -3.50 12.01 6.32
C VAL A 454 -4.01 13.24 7.06
N CYS A 455 -3.11 14.12 7.51
CA CYS A 455 -3.50 15.40 8.09
C CYS A 455 -4.34 16.21 7.09
N GLY A 456 -3.82 16.48 5.90
CA GLY A 456 -4.53 17.24 4.86
C GLY A 456 -5.87 16.63 4.46
N PHE A 457 -5.92 15.31 4.30
CA PHE A 457 -7.16 14.59 3.99
C PHE A 457 -8.22 14.77 5.07
N ILE A 458 -7.87 14.59 6.34
CA ILE A 458 -8.82 14.73 7.46
C ILE A 458 -9.37 16.16 7.54
N ILE A 459 -8.50 17.17 7.39
CA ILE A 459 -8.91 18.58 7.41
C ILE A 459 -9.80 18.91 6.19
N LYS A 460 -9.41 18.46 5.00
CA LYS A 460 -10.15 18.70 3.76
C LYS A 460 -11.51 18.01 3.76
N LEU A 461 -11.56 16.76 4.21
CA LEU A 461 -12.80 16.01 4.39
C LEU A 461 -13.73 16.78 5.31
N HIS A 462 -13.26 17.13 6.52
CA HIS A 462 -14.07 17.84 7.52
C HIS A 462 -14.65 19.15 7.01
N THR A 463 -13.83 19.96 6.33
CA THR A 463 -14.27 21.25 5.78
C THR A 463 -15.20 21.14 4.58
N SER A 464 -15.23 19.97 3.92
CA SER A 464 -15.98 19.73 2.69
C SER A 464 -17.10 18.68 2.85
N LEU A 465 -17.44 18.27 4.08
CA LEU A 465 -18.48 17.27 4.39
C LEU A 465 -19.88 17.65 3.86
N HIS A 466 -20.15 18.93 3.70
CA HIS A 466 -21.42 19.44 3.20
C HIS A 466 -21.37 19.90 1.74
N ASP A 467 -20.24 19.66 1.05
CA ASP A 467 -20.10 19.93 -0.37
C ASP A 467 -20.42 18.66 -1.18
N PRO A 468 -21.61 18.57 -1.80
CA PRO A 468 -21.99 17.40 -2.57
C PRO A 468 -21.10 17.19 -3.80
N GLY A 469 -20.56 18.26 -4.39
CA GLY A 469 -19.66 18.19 -5.53
C GLY A 469 -18.32 17.57 -5.15
N PHE A 470 -17.75 18.01 -4.02
CA PHE A 470 -16.55 17.40 -3.46
C PHE A 470 -16.76 15.92 -3.14
N LEU A 471 -17.84 15.57 -2.43
CA LEU A 471 -18.12 14.17 -2.07
C LEU A 471 -18.34 13.31 -3.31
N GLN A 472 -18.96 13.85 -4.36
CA GLN A 472 -19.11 13.18 -5.64
C GLN A 472 -17.76 12.94 -6.32
N GLN A 473 -16.93 13.96 -6.44
CA GLN A 473 -15.57 13.85 -6.98
C GLN A 473 -14.74 12.83 -6.20
N LEU A 474 -14.83 12.86 -4.87
CA LEU A 474 -14.04 12.03 -3.97
C LEU A 474 -14.24 10.53 -4.22
N HIS A 475 -15.48 10.06 -4.41
CA HIS A 475 -15.76 8.63 -4.65
C HIS A 475 -15.79 8.24 -6.14
N THR A 476 -15.93 9.20 -7.05
CA THR A 476 -16.01 8.93 -8.51
C THR A 476 -14.63 8.97 -9.17
N VAL A 477 -13.82 9.96 -8.79
CA VAL A 477 -12.51 10.25 -9.39
C VAL A 477 -11.38 10.00 -8.38
N GLY A 478 -11.56 10.42 -7.13
CA GLY A 478 -10.51 10.43 -6.11
C GLY A 478 -10.00 11.85 -5.83
N LEU A 479 -9.06 11.97 -4.89
CA LEU A 479 -8.53 13.25 -4.43
C LEU A 479 -7.16 13.56 -5.04
N ILE A 480 -7.04 14.70 -5.73
CA ILE A 480 -5.72 15.25 -6.08
C ILE A 480 -5.08 15.93 -4.86
N VAL A 481 -3.80 15.66 -4.62
CA VAL A 481 -3.06 16.21 -3.48
C VAL A 481 -1.78 16.84 -3.99
N GLN A 482 -1.74 18.17 -3.97
CA GLN A 482 -0.59 18.93 -4.44
C GLN A 482 0.34 19.26 -3.28
N TYR A 483 1.62 18.95 -3.49
CA TYR A 483 2.73 19.35 -2.65
C TYR A 483 3.52 20.43 -3.36
N GLU A 484 3.73 21.55 -2.67
CA GLU A 484 4.58 22.64 -3.13
C GLU A 484 5.97 22.51 -2.50
N GLY A 485 6.97 22.24 -3.32
CA GLY A 485 8.37 22.16 -2.93
C GLY A 485 9.03 23.53 -3.00
N LEU A 486 9.68 23.94 -1.91
CA LEU A 486 10.41 25.21 -1.82
C LEU A 486 11.92 25.01 -1.73
N LEU A 487 12.40 23.79 -2.00
CA LEU A 487 13.81 23.42 -1.91
C LEU A 487 14.60 24.00 -3.06
N SER A 488 15.84 24.42 -2.80
CA SER A 488 16.78 24.70 -3.87
C SER A 488 17.33 23.42 -4.48
N THR A 489 17.76 23.47 -5.75
CA THR A 489 18.53 22.36 -6.37
C THR A 489 20.03 22.44 -6.04
N TYR A 490 20.38 22.92 -4.85
CA TYR A 490 21.77 23.14 -4.42
C TYR A 490 22.13 22.35 -3.15
N SER A 491 23.39 21.91 -3.06
CA SER A 491 23.98 21.23 -1.90
C SER A 491 23.13 20.07 -1.36
N ASP A 492 22.71 20.11 -0.09
CA ASP A 492 21.96 19.01 0.53
C ASP A 492 20.47 19.04 0.13
N GLU A 493 19.94 20.21 -0.26
CA GLU A 493 18.52 20.36 -0.61
C GLU A 493 18.17 19.61 -1.91
N ILE A 494 19.12 19.42 -2.83
CA ILE A 494 18.91 18.55 -4.00
C ILE A 494 18.66 17.09 -3.57
N GLY A 495 19.39 16.60 -2.56
CA GLY A 495 19.20 15.26 -2.03
C GLY A 495 17.90 15.13 -1.23
N MET A 496 17.47 16.21 -0.57
CA MET A 496 16.14 16.27 0.06
C MET A 496 15.03 16.22 -1.00
N LEU A 497 15.20 16.90 -2.14
CA LEU A 497 14.25 16.86 -3.25
C LEU A 497 14.18 15.45 -3.87
N GLU A 498 15.32 14.75 -3.99
CA GLU A 498 15.37 13.34 -4.43
C GLU A 498 14.64 12.39 -3.46
N ASP A 499 14.72 12.62 -2.15
CA ASP A 499 13.95 11.90 -1.12
C ASP A 499 12.45 12.19 -1.23
N MET A 500 12.11 13.48 -1.25
CA MET A 500 10.74 13.99 -1.26
C MET A 500 9.97 13.53 -2.50
N ALA A 501 10.59 13.58 -3.69
CA ALA A 501 9.98 13.14 -4.93
C ALA A 501 9.55 11.66 -4.89
N VAL A 502 10.40 10.79 -4.33
CA VAL A 502 10.06 9.36 -4.19
C VAL A 502 8.99 9.17 -3.11
N GLY A 503 9.14 9.81 -1.95
CA GLY A 503 8.19 9.69 -0.84
C GLY A 503 6.78 10.14 -1.21
N ILE A 504 6.63 11.25 -1.94
CA ILE A 504 5.34 11.76 -2.42
C ILE A 504 4.77 10.87 -3.52
N SER A 505 5.61 10.46 -4.48
CA SER A 505 5.22 9.54 -5.55
C SER A 505 4.65 8.23 -5.00
N ASP A 506 5.21 7.70 -3.91
CA ASP A 506 4.73 6.49 -3.25
C ASP A 506 3.37 6.62 -2.57
N LEU A 507 2.89 7.84 -2.31
CA LEU A 507 1.54 8.06 -1.74
C LEU A 507 0.42 7.54 -2.65
N ARG A 508 0.70 7.29 -3.94
CA ARG A 508 -0.24 6.61 -4.87
C ARG A 508 -0.67 5.21 -4.39
N LYS A 509 0.11 4.61 -3.48
CA LYS A 509 -0.15 3.30 -2.88
C LYS A 509 -1.17 3.37 -1.74
N VAL A 510 -1.59 4.58 -1.36
CA VAL A 510 -2.49 4.83 -0.25
C VAL A 510 -3.91 4.99 -0.79
N ALA A 511 -4.88 4.38 -0.11
CA ALA A 511 -6.29 4.68 -0.28
C ALA A 511 -6.91 5.04 1.07
N PHE A 512 -7.94 5.86 1.05
CA PHE A 512 -8.72 6.18 2.23
C PHE A 512 -10.01 5.36 2.26
N LYS A 513 -10.45 5.00 3.45
CA LYS A 513 -11.76 4.41 3.69
C LYS A 513 -12.40 5.17 4.84
N ILE A 514 -13.64 5.60 4.67
CA ILE A 514 -14.36 6.31 5.74
C ILE A 514 -15.22 5.28 6.48
N THR A 515 -15.13 5.27 7.80
CA THR A 515 -15.87 4.34 8.66
C THR A 515 -16.61 5.09 9.76
N GLU A 516 -17.66 4.49 10.29
CA GLU A 516 -18.35 5.02 11.46
C GLU A 516 -17.51 4.76 12.73
N ALA A 517 -17.36 5.80 13.56
CA ALA A 517 -16.69 5.68 14.85
C ALA A 517 -17.54 4.86 15.82
N THR A 518 -17.05 3.66 16.20
CA THR A 518 -17.70 2.79 17.19
C THR A 518 -17.42 3.19 18.64
N SER A 519 -16.46 4.10 18.85
CA SER A 519 -16.06 4.61 20.16
C SER A 519 -15.66 6.08 20.07
N ASN A 520 -15.28 6.69 21.19
CA ASN A 520 -14.76 8.05 21.23
C ASN A 520 -13.36 8.19 20.60
N ASP A 521 -12.70 7.09 20.24
CA ASP A 521 -11.42 7.13 19.52
C ASP A 521 -11.65 7.31 18.02
N VAL A 522 -11.40 8.53 17.57
CA VAL A 522 -11.55 8.97 16.17
C VAL A 522 -10.22 9.05 15.42
N LEU A 523 -9.12 8.55 16.01
CA LEU A 523 -7.84 8.52 15.31
C LEU A 523 -7.88 7.60 14.08
N PRO A 524 -7.18 7.97 13.00
CA PRO A 524 -7.13 7.14 11.82
C PRO A 524 -6.38 5.84 12.10
N VAL A 525 -6.82 4.75 11.49
CA VAL A 525 -6.17 3.44 11.62
C VAL A 525 -5.52 3.08 10.31
N LEU A 526 -4.25 2.64 10.36
CA LEU A 526 -3.52 2.24 9.17
C LEU A 526 -3.52 0.71 9.03
N THR A 527 -3.83 0.21 7.84
CA THR A 527 -3.76 -1.21 7.50
C THR A 527 -3.08 -1.41 6.16
N GLY A 528 -2.69 -2.65 5.85
CA GLY A 528 -2.06 -3.00 4.57
C GLY A 528 -0.57 -3.34 4.69
N ARG A 529 0.17 -3.12 3.61
CA ARG A 529 1.59 -3.48 3.41
C ARG A 529 2.28 -2.41 2.57
N ARG A 530 3.61 -2.47 2.41
CA ARG A 530 4.40 -1.49 1.63
C ARG A 530 3.91 -1.19 0.22
N GLU A 531 3.26 -2.14 -0.43
CA GLU A 531 2.73 -1.96 -1.79
C GLU A 531 1.30 -1.38 -1.82
N HIS A 532 0.55 -1.47 -0.72
CA HIS A 532 -0.82 -0.97 -0.65
C HIS A 532 -1.25 -0.72 0.80
N TYR A 533 -1.56 0.54 1.11
CA TYR A 533 -2.05 0.96 2.42
C TYR A 533 -3.48 1.45 2.35
N VAL A 534 -4.25 1.14 3.38
CA VAL A 534 -5.59 1.72 3.59
C VAL A 534 -5.58 2.49 4.90
N VAL A 535 -5.89 3.78 4.82
CA VAL A 535 -6.10 4.67 5.97
C VAL A 535 -7.59 4.74 6.25
N GLU A 536 -8.02 4.16 7.38
CA GLU A 536 -9.39 4.25 7.84
C GLU A 536 -9.59 5.53 8.64
N VAL A 537 -10.42 6.45 8.14
CA VAL A 537 -10.80 7.70 8.81
C VAL A 537 -12.18 7.52 9.42
N LYS A 538 -12.25 7.60 10.75
CA LYS A 538 -13.48 7.38 11.51
C LYS A 538 -14.24 8.69 11.65
N LEU A 539 -15.54 8.71 11.33
CA LEU A 539 -16.41 9.86 11.54
C LEU A 539 -17.50 9.55 12.57
N PRO A 540 -17.96 10.55 13.33
CA PRO A 540 -19.14 10.39 14.20
C PRO A 540 -20.37 9.92 13.41
N ALA A 541 -21.21 9.08 14.03
CA ALA A 541 -22.41 8.51 13.41
C ALA A 541 -23.29 9.54 12.66
N THR A 542 -23.56 10.68 13.30
CA THR A 542 -24.38 11.76 12.73
C THR A 542 -23.81 12.33 11.42
N VAL A 543 -22.49 12.41 11.31
CA VAL A 543 -21.81 12.88 10.10
C VAL A 543 -21.74 11.76 9.07
N PHE A 544 -21.42 10.55 9.52
CA PHE A 544 -21.28 9.37 8.66
C PHE A 544 -22.58 9.06 7.90
N GLU A 545 -23.75 9.17 8.56
CA GLU A 545 -25.06 8.95 7.95
C GLU A 545 -25.33 9.84 6.72
N SER A 546 -24.79 11.07 6.73
CA SER A 546 -24.97 12.06 5.67
C SER A 546 -24.15 11.79 4.41
N LEU A 547 -23.20 10.85 4.46
CA LEU A 547 -22.32 10.54 3.33
C LEU A 547 -23.06 9.76 2.21
N PRO A 548 -22.55 9.86 0.96
CA PRO A 548 -23.00 9.02 -0.15
C PRO A 548 -22.93 7.52 0.18
N LEU A 549 -23.86 6.75 -0.38
CA LEU A 549 -23.97 5.31 -0.11
C LEU A 549 -22.67 4.56 -0.40
N GLN A 550 -22.01 4.90 -1.52
CA GLN A 550 -20.78 4.25 -1.95
C GLN A 550 -19.65 4.41 -0.93
N ILE A 551 -19.53 5.58 -0.32
CA ILE A 551 -18.56 5.85 0.75
C ILE A 551 -18.93 5.05 2.01
N LYS A 552 -20.22 5.01 2.36
CA LYS A 552 -20.71 4.27 3.54
C LYS A 552 -20.53 2.76 3.41
N GLU A 553 -20.60 2.23 2.19
CA GLU A 553 -20.33 0.82 1.87
C GLU A 553 -18.82 0.48 1.90
N GLY A 554 -17.97 1.46 2.18
CA GLY A 554 -16.54 1.26 2.35
C GLY A 554 -15.74 1.28 1.06
N GLN A 555 -16.23 1.96 0.01
CA GLN A 555 -15.46 2.19 -1.21
C GLN A 555 -14.12 2.87 -0.87
N LEU A 556 -13.04 2.35 -1.47
CA LEU A 556 -11.71 2.93 -1.35
C LEU A 556 -11.63 4.23 -2.15
N LEU A 557 -11.13 5.27 -1.50
CA LEU A 557 -10.97 6.62 -2.05
C LEU A 557 -9.50 6.80 -2.42
N HIS A 558 -9.24 6.88 -3.72
CA HIS A 558 -7.88 6.99 -4.25
C HIS A 558 -7.32 8.39 -4.14
N VAL A 559 -5.99 8.50 -4.02
CA VAL A 559 -5.26 9.76 -4.04
C VAL A 559 -4.31 9.86 -5.22
N TYR A 560 -4.18 11.08 -5.74
CA TYR A 560 -3.31 11.44 -6.85
C TYR A 560 -2.31 12.49 -6.34
N PRO A 561 -1.18 12.05 -5.76
CA PRO A 561 -0.16 12.96 -5.25
C PRO A 561 0.61 13.59 -6.42
N VAL A 562 0.80 14.90 -6.37
CA VAL A 562 1.63 15.65 -7.33
C VAL A 562 2.58 16.58 -6.59
N LEU A 563 3.80 16.73 -7.10
CA LEU A 563 4.84 17.58 -6.55
C LEU A 563 5.28 18.60 -7.60
N PHE A 564 5.19 19.89 -7.26
CA PHE A 564 5.83 20.95 -8.02
C PHE A 564 6.85 21.66 -7.12
N ASN A 565 8.12 21.64 -7.52
CA ASN A 565 9.18 22.38 -6.83
C ASN A 565 9.42 23.72 -7.54
N VAL A 566 9.41 24.80 -6.77
CA VAL A 566 9.69 26.16 -7.25
C VAL A 566 11.11 26.57 -6.89
N GLY A 567 11.47 26.40 -5.61
CA GLY A 567 12.70 26.96 -5.02
C GLY A 567 12.61 28.49 -4.88
N ILE A 568 12.87 29.03 -3.69
CA ILE A 568 12.57 30.46 -3.41
C ILE A 568 13.81 31.26 -2.94
N ASN A 569 14.88 30.60 -2.48
CA ASN A 569 16.01 31.28 -1.83
C ASN A 569 17.16 31.65 -2.79
N GLU A 570 18.17 32.38 -2.29
CA GLU A 570 19.37 32.76 -3.06
C GLU A 570 20.13 31.55 -3.61
N GLN A 571 20.06 30.40 -2.93
CA GLN A 571 20.69 29.16 -3.39
C GLN A 571 19.98 28.62 -4.65
N GLN A 572 18.66 28.75 -4.74
CA GLN A 572 17.92 28.47 -5.97
C GLN A 572 18.34 29.41 -7.09
N THR A 573 18.45 30.71 -6.83
CA THR A 573 18.92 31.68 -7.84
C THR A 573 20.34 31.37 -8.33
N LEU A 574 21.23 30.88 -7.44
CA LEU A 574 22.56 30.41 -7.82
C LEU A 574 22.50 29.14 -8.67
N ALA A 575 21.63 28.19 -8.31
CA ALA A 575 21.46 26.96 -9.05
C ALA A 575 20.90 27.21 -10.46
N GLU A 576 19.93 28.10 -10.62
CA GLU A 576 19.39 28.49 -11.93
C GLU A 576 20.43 29.17 -12.82
N ARG A 577 21.31 29.99 -12.24
CA ARG A 577 22.32 30.73 -13.00
C ARG A 577 23.58 29.92 -13.32
N PHE A 578 24.00 29.04 -12.42
CA PHE A 578 25.31 28.40 -12.47
C PHE A 578 25.31 26.90 -12.17
N GLY A 579 24.19 26.35 -11.71
CA GLY A 579 24.05 24.96 -11.29
C GLY A 579 23.26 24.10 -12.29
N ASP A 580 22.77 22.97 -11.80
CA ASP A 580 21.94 22.02 -12.54
C ASP A 580 20.53 21.99 -11.93
N VAL A 581 19.53 22.38 -12.72
CA VAL A 581 18.12 22.40 -12.35
C VAL A 581 17.32 21.26 -13.00
N SER A 582 17.98 20.38 -13.77
CA SER A 582 17.34 19.31 -14.54
C SER A 582 16.50 18.36 -13.69
N LEU A 583 16.89 18.14 -12.43
CA LEU A 583 16.10 17.34 -11.48
C LEU A 583 14.74 18.00 -11.20
N GLN A 584 14.72 19.31 -10.94
CA GLN A 584 13.48 20.06 -10.70
C GLN A 584 12.60 20.07 -11.95
N GLU A 585 13.18 20.34 -13.12
CA GLU A 585 12.47 20.33 -14.40
C GLU A 585 11.84 18.94 -14.67
N SER A 586 12.62 17.87 -14.51
CA SER A 586 12.14 16.49 -14.68
C SER A 586 11.00 16.16 -13.73
N ILE A 587 11.11 16.53 -12.44
CA ILE A 587 10.06 16.30 -11.45
C ILE A 587 8.79 17.08 -11.83
N ASN A 588 8.92 18.37 -12.14
CA ASN A 588 7.76 19.21 -12.47
C ASN A 588 7.06 18.72 -13.75
N GLN A 589 7.83 18.31 -14.77
CA GLN A 589 7.29 17.78 -16.02
C GLN A 589 6.57 16.43 -15.79
N GLU A 590 7.18 15.50 -15.07
CA GLU A 590 6.54 14.23 -14.69
C GLU A 590 5.22 14.46 -13.94
N ASN A 591 5.19 15.42 -13.02
CA ASN A 591 4.00 15.71 -12.23
C ASN A 591 2.93 16.49 -13.00
N PHE A 592 3.31 17.29 -14.00
CA PHE A 592 2.36 17.90 -14.93
C PHE A 592 1.58 16.84 -15.72
N GLU A 593 2.25 15.80 -16.20
CA GLU A 593 1.60 14.68 -16.89
C GLU A 593 0.58 13.97 -16.00
N LEU A 594 0.88 13.79 -14.70
CA LEU A 594 -0.06 13.25 -13.72
C LEU A 594 -1.28 14.16 -13.50
N VAL A 595 -1.09 15.48 -13.45
CA VAL A 595 -2.20 16.44 -13.37
C VAL A 595 -3.08 16.36 -14.64
N GLN A 596 -2.46 16.23 -15.81
CA GLN A 596 -3.18 16.12 -17.08
C GLN A 596 -3.98 14.82 -17.18
N GLU A 597 -3.44 13.71 -16.70
CA GLU A 597 -4.16 12.44 -16.58
C GLU A 597 -5.35 12.58 -15.64
N TYR A 598 -5.15 13.14 -14.43
CA TYR A 598 -6.23 13.37 -13.47
C TYR A 598 -7.31 14.30 -14.03
N TYR A 599 -6.92 15.39 -14.70
CA TYR A 599 -7.84 16.31 -15.37
C TYR A 599 -8.70 15.59 -16.42
N SER A 600 -8.10 14.69 -17.21
CA SER A 600 -8.81 13.90 -18.22
C SER A 600 -9.85 12.99 -17.57
N ILE A 601 -9.47 12.27 -16.50
CA ILE A 601 -10.39 11.39 -15.74
C ILE A 601 -11.51 12.21 -15.09
N PHE A 602 -11.19 13.38 -14.53
CA PHE A 602 -12.16 14.28 -13.92
C PHE A 602 -13.20 14.75 -14.94
N MET A 603 -12.76 15.19 -16.11
CA MET A 603 -13.65 15.64 -17.19
C MET A 603 -14.49 14.50 -17.78
N GLU A 604 -13.98 13.27 -17.77
CA GLU A 604 -14.72 12.09 -18.26
C GLU A 604 -15.80 11.62 -17.27
N LYS A 605 -15.48 11.57 -15.97
CA LYS A 605 -16.33 10.90 -14.98
C LYS A 605 -17.27 11.82 -14.22
N MET A 606 -16.99 13.12 -14.15
CA MET A 606 -17.85 14.06 -13.42
C MET A 606 -19.08 14.46 -14.23
N PRO A 607 -20.23 14.76 -13.58
CA PRO A 607 -21.44 15.18 -14.29
C PRO A 607 -21.22 16.46 -15.12
N PRO A 608 -21.79 16.56 -16.34
CA PRO A 608 -21.65 17.74 -17.19
C PRO A 608 -22.08 19.05 -16.53
N ASP A 609 -23.14 19.01 -15.72
CA ASP A 609 -23.64 20.19 -14.99
C ASP A 609 -22.62 20.68 -13.96
N TYR A 610 -21.96 19.76 -13.25
CA TYR A 610 -20.90 20.10 -12.29
C TYR A 610 -19.70 20.71 -12.99
N ILE A 611 -19.26 20.10 -14.10
CA ILE A 611 -18.16 20.60 -14.93
C ILE A 611 -18.47 22.01 -15.44
N SER A 612 -19.68 22.23 -15.95
CA SER A 612 -20.10 23.52 -16.51
C SER A 612 -20.04 24.63 -15.45
N HIS A 613 -20.59 24.38 -14.26
CA HIS A 613 -20.51 25.32 -13.14
C HIS A 613 -19.08 25.57 -12.66
N PHE A 614 -18.23 24.54 -12.65
CA PHE A 614 -16.83 24.67 -12.26
C PHE A 614 -16.06 25.53 -13.27
N GLN A 615 -16.29 25.33 -14.58
CA GLN A 615 -15.67 26.10 -15.66
C GLN A 615 -16.15 27.56 -15.72
N GLU A 616 -17.41 27.83 -15.38
CA GLU A 616 -17.93 29.20 -15.26
C GLU A 616 -17.22 29.99 -14.15
N GLN A 617 -16.77 29.29 -13.09
CA GLN A 617 -16.06 29.91 -11.96
C GLN A 617 -14.55 29.97 -12.17
N THR A 618 -13.97 28.98 -12.86
CA THR A 618 -12.52 28.83 -13.02
C THR A 618 -12.20 28.27 -14.41
N ASP A 619 -11.40 28.98 -15.21
CA ASP A 619 -10.88 28.47 -16.49
C ASP A 619 -9.77 27.42 -16.25
N LEU A 620 -10.18 26.21 -15.89
CA LEU A 620 -9.28 25.13 -15.53
C LEU A 620 -8.35 24.74 -16.69
N LYS A 621 -8.84 24.83 -17.93
CA LYS A 621 -8.04 24.56 -19.13
C LYS A 621 -6.97 25.64 -19.30
N GLY A 622 -7.35 26.91 -19.22
CA GLY A 622 -6.39 28.02 -19.28
C GLY A 622 -5.34 27.96 -18.17
N LEU A 623 -5.72 27.56 -16.95
CA LEU A 623 -4.77 27.34 -15.86
C LEU A 623 -3.81 26.17 -16.12
N LEU A 624 -4.30 25.07 -16.69
CA LEU A 624 -3.46 23.92 -17.06
C LEU A 624 -2.48 24.29 -18.17
N ASP A 625 -2.94 25.02 -19.19
CA ASP A 625 -2.09 25.53 -20.28
C ASP A 625 -1.03 26.51 -19.75
N ASN A 626 -1.40 27.37 -18.78
CA ASN A 626 -0.46 28.28 -18.13
C ASN A 626 0.58 27.54 -17.30
N LEU A 627 0.17 26.51 -16.55
CA LEU A 627 1.08 25.66 -15.79
C LEU A 627 2.09 24.97 -16.74
N HIS A 628 1.63 24.45 -17.88
CA HIS A 628 2.51 23.86 -18.88
C HIS A 628 3.56 24.85 -19.37
N GLN A 629 3.13 26.08 -19.69
CA GLN A 629 4.05 27.14 -20.14
C GLN A 629 5.09 27.47 -19.08
N ASN A 630 4.71 27.56 -17.81
CA ASN A 630 5.65 27.85 -16.72
C ASN A 630 6.64 26.72 -16.43
N ILE A 631 6.30 25.47 -16.75
CA ILE A 631 7.21 24.32 -16.57
C ILE A 631 8.20 24.21 -17.73
N GLN A 632 7.82 24.69 -18.91
CA GLN A 632 8.65 24.67 -20.13
C GLN A 632 9.50 25.93 -20.30
N ALA A 633 9.22 26.99 -19.53
CA ALA A 633 9.95 28.26 -19.53
C ALA A 633 11.19 28.17 -18.63
#